data_AF-A0A9X6Q2U0-F1
#
_entry.id   AF-A0A9X6Q2U0-F1
#
_cell.length_a   1.000
_cell.length_b   1.000
_cell.length_c   1.000
_cell.angle_alpha   90.00
_cell.angle_beta   90.00
_cell.angle_gamma   90.00
#
_symmetry.space_group_name_H-M   'P 1'
#
loop_
_entity.id
_entity.type
_entity.pdbx_description
1 polymer ?
#
loop_
_entity_poly.entity_id
_entity_poly.type
_entity_poly.pdbx_seq_one_letter_code
_entity_poly.pdbx_strand_id
1 'polypeptide(L)'
;IRHVSEVTKNNPNHFKAFFVEAYEYYKINDHNYTDQLIQKGLKLSNDFNNQEFQHRFKILKALNNKVPTLTLETSISEGITYFKQEKLWECVKEYADILALKFYEENNHNKASQYFYMSNTAQKNELEKGALK
;
A
#
# COMPACT_ATOMS: atom_id res chain seq x y z
N ILE A 1 -7.18 -15.47 6.03
CA ILE A 1 -6.71 -16.19 4.82
C ILE A 1 -7.82 -17.03 4.16
N ARG A 2 -8.34 -18.11 4.78
CA ARG A 2 -9.31 -19.04 4.15
C ARG A 2 -10.48 -18.37 3.41
N HIS A 3 -11.16 -17.43 4.05
CA HIS A 3 -12.31 -16.74 3.45
C HIS A 3 -11.93 -15.86 2.23
N VAL A 4 -10.78 -15.17 2.28
CA VAL A 4 -10.30 -14.34 1.16
C VAL A 4 -9.86 -15.22 -0.01
N SER A 5 -9.19 -16.34 0.26
CA SER A 5 -8.79 -17.31 -0.76
C SER A 5 -10.00 -17.95 -1.46
N GLU A 6 -11.16 -18.08 -0.80
CA GLU A 6 -12.39 -18.53 -1.46
C GLU A 6 -12.95 -17.45 -2.42
N VAL A 7 -12.86 -16.17 -2.05
CA VAL A 7 -13.29 -15.06 -2.92
C VAL A 7 -12.41 -14.92 -4.16
N THR A 8 -11.08 -15.01 -4.02
CA THR A 8 -10.16 -14.94 -5.18
C THR A 8 -10.29 -16.14 -6.10
N LYS A 9 -10.64 -17.32 -5.56
CA LYS A 9 -10.96 -18.52 -6.36
C LYS A 9 -12.29 -18.41 -7.11
N ASN A 10 -13.30 -17.79 -6.51
CA ASN A 10 -14.65 -17.72 -7.08
C ASN A 10 -14.89 -16.48 -7.95
N ASN A 11 -14.06 -15.43 -7.83
CA ASN A 11 -14.18 -14.22 -8.63
C ASN A 11 -12.79 -13.67 -9.03
N PRO A 12 -12.19 -14.21 -10.11
CA PRO A 12 -10.80 -13.93 -10.48
C PRO A 12 -10.55 -12.51 -11.00
N ASN A 13 -11.57 -11.66 -11.13
CA ASN A 13 -11.42 -10.27 -11.55
C ASN A 13 -11.34 -9.28 -10.37
N HIS A 14 -11.42 -9.75 -9.14
CA HIS A 14 -11.50 -8.90 -7.96
C HIS A 14 -10.10 -8.51 -7.45
N PHE A 15 -9.42 -7.58 -8.14
CA PHE A 15 -8.06 -7.10 -7.78
C PHE A 15 -7.93 -6.69 -6.30
N LYS A 16 -9.01 -6.17 -5.68
CA LYS A 16 -9.05 -5.88 -4.23
C LYS A 16 -8.88 -7.13 -3.36
N ALA A 17 -9.49 -8.24 -3.76
CA ALA A 17 -9.35 -9.51 -3.02
C ALA A 17 -7.93 -10.07 -3.14
N PHE A 18 -7.32 -9.97 -4.34
CA PHE A 18 -5.90 -10.32 -4.52
C PHE A 18 -4.98 -9.47 -3.67
N PHE A 19 -5.25 -8.17 -3.53
CA PHE A 19 -4.43 -7.30 -2.69
C PHE A 19 -4.51 -7.71 -1.22
N VAL A 20 -5.73 -7.91 -0.70
CA VAL A 20 -5.93 -8.37 0.68
C VAL A 20 -5.24 -9.71 0.90
N GLU A 21 -5.39 -10.68 -0.01
CA GLU A 21 -4.73 -11.97 0.11
C GLU A 21 -3.20 -11.82 0.11
N ALA A 22 -2.65 -11.08 -0.84
CA ALA A 22 -1.20 -10.86 -0.95
C ALA A 22 -0.63 -10.22 0.31
N TYR A 23 -1.36 -9.26 0.89
CA TYR A 23 -0.96 -8.56 2.11
C TYR A 23 -1.02 -9.47 3.34
N GLU A 24 -2.00 -10.36 3.45
CA GLU A 24 -2.07 -11.35 4.53
C GLU A 24 -0.91 -12.36 4.46
N TYR A 25 -0.56 -12.83 3.27
CA TYR A 25 0.61 -13.71 3.09
C TYR A 25 1.94 -12.98 3.33
N TYR A 26 2.00 -11.68 2.98
CA TYR A 26 3.18 -10.85 3.24
C TYR A 26 3.46 -10.76 4.75
N LYS A 27 2.42 -10.58 5.58
CA LYS A 27 2.54 -10.50 7.04
C LYS A 27 3.10 -11.77 7.68
N ILE A 28 2.86 -12.94 7.08
CA ILE A 28 3.39 -14.23 7.56
C ILE A 28 4.73 -14.61 6.88
N ASN A 29 5.34 -13.68 6.14
CA ASN A 29 6.62 -13.84 5.44
C ASN A 29 6.63 -14.91 4.33
N ASP A 30 5.46 -15.25 3.76
CA ASP A 30 5.41 -16.12 2.57
C ASP A 30 5.64 -15.29 1.29
N HIS A 31 6.90 -14.88 1.11
CA HIS A 31 7.28 -13.94 0.05
C HIS A 31 7.04 -14.49 -1.37
N ASN A 32 7.13 -15.80 -1.54
CA ASN A 32 6.92 -16.45 -2.84
C ASN A 32 5.45 -16.41 -3.23
N TYR A 33 4.55 -16.80 -2.32
CA TYR A 33 3.12 -16.78 -2.63
C TYR A 33 2.57 -15.35 -2.70
N THR A 34 3.09 -14.45 -1.87
CA THR A 34 2.83 -13.01 -1.99
C THR A 34 3.18 -12.49 -3.39
N ASP A 35 4.36 -12.78 -3.95
CA ASP A 35 4.72 -12.29 -5.29
C ASP A 35 3.78 -12.83 -6.38
N GLN A 36 3.38 -14.11 -6.30
CA GLN A 36 2.42 -14.69 -7.25
C GLN A 36 1.07 -13.96 -7.25
N LEU A 37 0.56 -13.63 -6.05
CA LEU A 37 -0.69 -12.87 -5.91
C LEU A 37 -0.53 -11.42 -6.41
N ILE A 38 0.62 -10.79 -6.13
CA ILE A 38 0.95 -9.45 -6.63
C ILE A 38 0.99 -9.43 -8.15
N GLN A 39 1.64 -10.38 -8.82
CA GLN A 39 1.70 -10.40 -10.30
C GLN A 39 0.30 -10.52 -10.92
N LYS A 40 -0.56 -11.39 -10.35
CA LYS A 40 -1.96 -11.52 -10.79
C LYS A 40 -2.74 -10.21 -10.58
N GLY A 41 -2.61 -9.62 -9.40
CA GLY A 41 -3.27 -8.37 -9.03
C GLY A 41 -2.84 -7.19 -9.91
N LEU A 42 -1.54 -7.06 -10.18
CA LEU A 42 -0.99 -6.04 -11.08
C LEU A 42 -1.58 -6.17 -12.48
N LYS A 43 -1.56 -7.38 -13.05
CA LYS A 43 -2.12 -7.64 -14.38
C LYS A 43 -3.57 -7.17 -14.46
N LEU A 44 -4.42 -7.60 -13.52
CA LEU A 44 -5.83 -7.18 -13.47
C LEU A 44 -5.97 -5.67 -13.30
N SER A 45 -5.23 -5.05 -12.39
CA SER A 45 -5.32 -3.60 -12.16
C SER A 45 -4.86 -2.78 -13.38
N ASN A 46 -3.94 -3.30 -14.19
CA ASN A 46 -3.55 -2.70 -15.46
C ASN A 46 -4.66 -2.88 -16.51
N ASP A 47 -5.20 -4.09 -16.65
CA ASP A 47 -6.27 -4.41 -17.60
C ASP A 47 -7.53 -3.56 -17.36
N PHE A 48 -7.86 -3.28 -16.10
CA PHE A 48 -8.99 -2.42 -15.70
C PHE A 48 -8.64 -0.94 -15.54
N ASN A 49 -7.39 -0.54 -15.83
CA ASN A 49 -6.87 0.81 -15.62
C ASN A 49 -7.14 1.37 -14.20
N ASN A 50 -7.11 0.51 -13.18
CA ASN A 50 -7.33 0.90 -11.79
C ASN A 50 -6.02 1.39 -11.15
N GLN A 51 -5.75 2.69 -11.28
CA GLN A 51 -4.50 3.30 -10.81
C GLN A 51 -4.28 3.14 -9.31
N GLU A 52 -5.33 3.22 -8.48
CA GLU A 52 -5.21 2.99 -7.03
C GLU A 52 -4.53 1.65 -6.74
N PHE A 53 -5.06 0.56 -7.28
CA PHE A 53 -4.51 -0.77 -7.04
C PHE A 53 -3.19 -1.02 -7.76
N GLN A 54 -2.94 -0.38 -8.91
CA GLN A 54 -1.61 -0.40 -9.53
C GLN A 54 -0.54 0.13 -8.57
N HIS A 55 -0.79 1.27 -7.91
CA HIS A 55 0.14 1.82 -6.92
C HIS A 55 0.25 0.93 -5.68
N ARG A 56 -0.88 0.49 -5.12
CA ARG A 56 -0.88 -0.39 -3.93
C ARG A 56 -0.07 -1.68 -4.17
N PHE A 57 -0.25 -2.35 -5.31
CA PHE A 57 0.50 -3.56 -5.63
C PHE A 57 2.00 -3.29 -5.90
N LYS A 58 2.35 -2.19 -6.57
CA LYS A 58 3.77 -1.80 -6.76
C LYS A 58 4.47 -1.59 -5.42
N ILE A 59 3.82 -0.90 -4.49
CA ILE A 59 4.35 -0.69 -3.13
C ILE A 59 4.50 -2.03 -2.40
N LEU A 60 3.47 -2.89 -2.44
CA LEU A 60 3.54 -4.21 -1.80
C LEU A 60 4.65 -5.08 -2.40
N LYS A 61 4.91 -4.98 -3.71
CA LYS A 61 6.04 -5.65 -4.38
C LYS A 61 7.38 -5.17 -3.85
N ALA A 62 7.55 -3.85 -3.71
CA ALA A 62 8.77 -3.26 -3.16
C ALA A 62 9.02 -3.73 -1.71
N LEU A 63 7.97 -3.76 -0.89
CA LEU A 63 8.02 -4.29 0.48
C LEU A 63 8.40 -5.77 0.51
N ASN A 64 7.74 -6.60 -0.30
CA ASN A 64 8.01 -8.04 -0.37
C ASN A 64 9.45 -8.34 -0.80
N ASN A 65 9.97 -7.55 -1.73
CA ASN A 65 11.33 -7.67 -2.25
C ASN A 65 12.40 -7.08 -1.31
N LYS A 66 11.98 -6.48 -0.19
CA LYS A 66 12.88 -5.86 0.81
C LYS A 66 13.88 -4.90 0.17
N VAL A 67 13.40 -4.10 -0.79
CA VAL A 67 14.25 -3.10 -1.46
C VAL A 67 14.75 -2.07 -0.44
N PRO A 68 15.89 -1.39 -0.71
CA PRO A 68 16.38 -0.33 0.16
C PRO A 68 15.31 0.74 0.41
N THR A 69 15.32 1.35 1.61
CA THR A 69 14.28 2.32 2.02
C THR A 69 14.16 3.49 1.07
N LEU A 70 15.25 3.97 0.45
CA LEU A 70 15.19 5.02 -0.58
C LEU A 70 14.46 4.57 -1.86
N THR A 71 14.63 3.30 -2.28
CA THR A 71 13.90 2.75 -3.44
C THR A 71 12.42 2.56 -3.10
N LEU A 72 12.12 2.13 -1.88
CA LEU A 72 10.75 2.04 -1.38
C LEU A 72 10.09 3.43 -1.31
N GLU A 73 10.83 4.44 -0.85
CA GLU A 73 10.38 5.83 -0.78
C GLU A 73 9.95 6.36 -2.15
N THR A 74 10.71 6.08 -3.21
CA THR A 74 10.32 6.46 -4.58
C THR A 74 8.97 5.83 -4.95
N SER A 75 8.81 4.52 -4.74
CA SER A 75 7.58 3.80 -5.08
C SER A 75 6.37 4.30 -4.28
N ILE A 76 6.57 4.57 -2.98
CA ILE A 76 5.51 5.10 -2.11
C ILE A 76 5.17 6.55 -2.47
N SER A 77 6.15 7.39 -2.81
CA SER A 77 5.93 8.80 -3.14
C SER A 77 5.09 8.97 -4.43
N GLU A 78 5.31 8.12 -5.42
CA GLU A 78 4.45 8.05 -6.61
C GLU A 78 3.01 7.72 -6.24
N GLY A 79 2.80 6.71 -5.38
CA GLY A 79 1.48 6.35 -4.88
C GLY A 79 0.83 7.46 -4.06
N ILE A 80 1.57 8.08 -3.13
CA ILE A 80 1.08 9.19 -2.29
C ILE A 80 0.61 10.36 -3.16
N THR A 81 1.31 10.67 -4.25
CA THR A 81 0.90 11.73 -5.19
C THR A 81 -0.50 11.46 -5.73
N TYR A 82 -0.73 10.25 -6.24
CA TYR A 82 -2.05 9.82 -6.72
C TYR A 82 -3.10 9.81 -5.60
N PHE A 83 -2.79 9.22 -4.44
CA PHE A 83 -3.74 9.10 -3.33
C PHE A 83 -4.17 10.47 -2.77
N LYS A 84 -3.28 11.47 -2.77
CA LYS A 84 -3.64 12.85 -2.40
C LYS A 84 -4.60 13.49 -3.42
N GLN A 85 -4.36 13.29 -4.71
CA GLN A 85 -5.24 13.80 -5.78
C GLN A 85 -6.65 13.23 -5.65
N GLU A 86 -6.76 11.93 -5.39
CA GLU A 86 -8.03 11.22 -5.22
C GLU A 86 -8.63 11.34 -3.80
N LYS A 87 -7.99 12.11 -2.90
CA LYS A 87 -8.43 12.30 -1.50
C LYS A 87 -8.61 10.98 -0.74
N LEU A 88 -7.73 10.01 -1.02
CA LEU A 88 -7.62 8.71 -0.36
C LEU A 88 -6.69 8.84 0.86
N TRP A 89 -7.11 9.61 1.85
CA TRP A 89 -6.25 9.98 2.98
C TRP A 89 -5.84 8.80 3.86
N GLU A 90 -6.68 7.77 3.96
CA GLU A 90 -6.29 6.50 4.61
C GLU A 90 -5.04 5.88 3.96
N CYS A 91 -4.97 5.86 2.63
CA CYS A 91 -3.79 5.36 1.91
C CYS A 91 -2.56 6.26 2.15
N VAL A 92 -2.75 7.58 2.11
CA VAL A 92 -1.65 8.53 2.39
C VAL A 92 -1.09 8.30 3.78
N LYS A 93 -1.96 8.12 4.78
CA LYS A 93 -1.58 7.81 6.16
C LYS A 93 -0.81 6.49 6.23
N GLU A 94 -1.41 5.40 5.73
CA GLU A 94 -0.83 4.05 5.77
C GLU A 94 0.59 4.02 5.19
N TYR A 95 0.79 4.58 4.00
CA TYR A 95 2.09 4.53 3.34
C TYR A 95 3.10 5.53 3.91
N ALA A 96 2.65 6.67 4.45
CA ALA A 96 3.52 7.58 5.18
C ALA A 96 4.01 6.93 6.49
N ASP A 97 3.15 6.22 7.23
CA ASP A 97 3.54 5.50 8.46
C ASP A 97 4.64 4.46 8.19
N ILE A 98 4.52 3.71 7.08
CA ILE A 98 5.53 2.72 6.66
C ILE A 98 6.90 3.39 6.47
N LEU A 99 6.96 4.52 5.76
CA LEU A 99 8.23 5.24 5.56
C LEU A 99 8.75 5.88 6.83
N ALA A 100 7.87 6.43 7.66
CA ALA A 100 8.23 7.04 8.93
C ALA A 100 8.95 6.04 9.84
N LEU A 101 8.37 4.83 9.98
CA LEU A 101 8.95 3.75 10.79
C LEU A 101 10.28 3.26 10.22
N LYS A 102 10.36 3.00 8.90
CA LYS A 102 11.61 2.55 8.27
C LYS A 102 12.75 3.55 8.42
N PHE A 103 12.49 4.84 8.17
CA PHE A 103 13.52 5.85 8.37
C PHE A 103 13.88 6.05 9.84
N TYR A 104 12.94 5.83 10.76
CA TYR A 104 13.23 5.88 12.19
C TYR A 104 14.16 4.73 12.60
N GLU A 105 13.88 3.50 12.16
CA GLU A 105 14.73 2.31 12.38
C GLU A 105 16.14 2.49 11.81
N GLU A 106 16.27 3.25 10.72
CA GLU A 106 17.57 3.60 10.10
C GLU A 106 18.26 4.83 10.73
N ASN A 107 17.74 5.37 11.84
CA ASN A 107 18.21 6.60 12.50
C ASN A 107 18.15 7.87 11.61
N ASN A 108 17.39 7.85 10.52
CA ASN A 108 17.10 9.02 9.71
C ASN A 108 15.89 9.79 10.26
N HIS A 109 16.07 10.37 11.44
CA HIS A 109 15.00 11.04 12.18
C HIS A 109 14.40 12.25 11.43
N ASN A 110 15.17 12.89 10.54
CA ASN A 110 14.66 13.99 9.73
C ASN A 110 13.56 13.50 8.77
N LYS A 111 13.85 12.48 7.95
CA LYS A 111 12.83 11.90 7.08
C LYS A 111 11.70 11.24 7.87
N ALA A 112 12.03 10.52 8.94
CA ALA A 112 11.00 9.91 9.80
C ALA A 112 9.98 10.94 10.29
N SER A 113 10.46 12.10 10.79
CA SER A 113 9.57 13.16 11.29
C SER A 113 8.72 13.79 10.18
N GLN A 114 9.27 13.97 8.97
CA GLN A 114 8.50 14.44 7.80
C GLN A 114 7.35 13.49 7.45
N TYR A 115 7.62 12.19 7.42
CA TYR A 115 6.59 11.18 7.12
C TYR A 115 5.57 11.03 8.25
N PHE A 116 5.98 11.10 9.52
CA PHE A 116 5.04 11.15 10.65
C PHE A 116 4.14 12.39 10.61
N TYR A 117 4.68 13.55 10.24
CA TYR A 117 3.87 14.76 10.06
C TYR A 117 2.83 14.56 8.95
N MET A 118 3.25 14.03 7.80
CA MET A 118 2.33 13.75 6.69
C MET A 118 1.23 12.75 7.05
N SER A 119 1.57 11.68 7.77
CA SER A 119 0.59 10.71 8.29
C SER A 119 -0.44 11.38 9.19
N ASN A 120 0.01 12.18 10.17
CA ASN A 120 -0.87 12.93 11.07
C ASN A 120 -1.78 13.92 10.32
N THR A 121 -1.26 14.63 9.32
CA THR A 121 -2.06 15.53 8.48
C THR A 121 -3.12 14.75 7.68
N ALA A 122 -2.76 13.61 7.10
CA ALA A 122 -3.71 12.77 6.38
C ALA A 122 -4.83 12.25 7.29
N GLN A 123 -4.50 11.87 8.53
CA GLN A 123 -5.50 11.45 9.51
C GLN A 123 -6.49 12.58 9.86
N LYS A 124 -6.02 13.82 10.03
CA LYS A 124 -6.91 14.98 10.24
C LYS A 124 -7.86 15.18 9.06
N ASN A 125 -7.35 15.12 7.84
CA ASN A 125 -8.18 15.26 6.63
C ASN A 125 -9.25 14.17 6.51
N GLU A 126 -8.95 12.92 6.89
CA GLU A 126 -9.95 11.84 6.87
C GLU A 126 -11.04 12.05 7.92
N LEU A 127 -10.69 12.52 9.13
CA LEU A 127 -11.66 12.83 10.19
C LEU A 127 -12.58 13.98 9.78
N GLU A 128 -12.04 15.05 9.19
CA GLU A 128 -12.83 16.17 8.67
C GLU A 128 -13.81 15.73 7.58
N LYS A 129 -13.38 14.87 6.65
CA LYS A 129 -14.23 14.26 5.62
C LYS A 129 -15.36 13.42 6.22
N GLY A 130 -15.08 12.68 7.30
CA GLY A 130 -16.08 11.91 8.03
C GLY A 130 -17.11 12.76 8.76
N ALA A 131 -16.70 13.91 9.29
CA ALA A 131 -17.58 14.85 10.02
C ALA A 131 -18.52 15.67 9.12
N LEU A 132 -18.25 15.72 7.80
CA LEU A 132 -19.08 16.40 6.80
C LEU A 132 -20.16 15.49 6.18
N LYS A 133 -20.25 14.22 6.60
CA LYS A 133 -21.30 13.27 6.19
C LYS A 133 -22.42 13.22 7.22
#